data_AF-A0A6M8V5N3-F1
#
_entry.id   AF-A0A6M8V5N3-F1
#
_cell.length_a   1.000
_cell.length_b   1.000
_cell.length_c   1.000
_cell.angle_alpha   90.00
_cell.angle_beta   90.00
_cell.angle_gamma   90.00
#
_symmetry.space_group_name_H-M   'P 1'
#
loop_
_entity.id
_entity.type
_entity.pdbx_description
1 polymer ?
#
loop_
_entity_poly.entity_id
_entity_poly.type
_entity_poly.pdbx_seq_one_letter_code
_entity_poly.pdbx_strand_id
1 'polypeptide(L)' 'MLKISKKDFLVRDPVCGIHIDPEYAADLDFYKGKILYFCSYPCKEKFEADPEKYFAAIHAKVNKNEQSNE' A
#
# COMPACT_ATOMS: atom_id res chain seq x y z
N MET A 1 -24.97 10.40 -6.92
CA MET A 1 -23.64 10.70 -7.48
C MET A 1 -22.64 10.63 -6.33
N LEU A 2 -21.91 9.52 -6.18
CA LEU A 2 -20.83 9.45 -5.19
C LEU A 2 -19.67 10.31 -5.70
N LYS A 3 -19.39 11.41 -5.01
CA LYS A 3 -18.20 12.24 -5.23
C LYS A 3 -17.00 11.55 -4.58
N ILE A 4 -16.51 10.51 -5.24
CA ILE A 4 -15.24 9.90 -4.84
C ILE A 4 -14.13 10.85 -5.28
N SER A 5 -13.47 11.48 -4.31
CA SER A 5 -12.29 12.30 -4.55
C SER A 5 -11.10 11.36 -4.81
N LYS A 6 -10.34 11.60 -5.88
CA LYS A 6 -9.19 10.78 -6.32
C LYS A 6 -8.14 10.56 -5.21
N LYS A 7 -8.15 11.39 -4.17
CA LYS A 7 -7.21 11.35 -3.04
C LYS A 7 -7.46 10.22 -2.05
N ASP A 8 -8.68 9.69 -1.98
CA ASP A 8 -9.07 8.68 -0.99
C ASP A 8 -8.68 7.24 -1.40
N PHE A 9 -8.13 7.08 -2.61
CA PHE A 9 -7.83 5.78 -3.23
C PHE A 9 -6.33 5.51 -3.38
N LEU A 10 -5.47 6.41 -2.89
CA LEU A 10 -4.03 6.20 -2.97
C LEU A 10 -3.58 5.11 -2.00
N VAL A 11 -2.76 4.18 -2.51
CA VAL A 11 -2.17 3.07 -1.75
C VAL A 11 -0.73 3.40 -1.39
N ARG A 12 -0.24 2.88 -0.27
CA ARG A 12 1.12 3.17 0.20
C ARG A 12 2.08 2.05 -0.20
N ASP A 13 3.20 2.42 -0.82
CA ASP A 13 4.29 1.48 -1.10
C ASP A 13 4.84 0.89 0.22
N PRO A 14 4.96 -0.44 0.36
CA PRO A 14 5.49 -1.09 1.57
C PRO A 14 6.93 -0.69 1.92
N VAL A 15 7.73 -0.43 0.89
CA VAL A 15 9.19 -0.32 0.97
C VAL A 15 9.60 1.13 1.15
N CYS A 16 9.18 2.01 0.24
CA CYS A 16 9.57 3.42 0.29
C CYS A 16 8.53 4.30 1.02
N GLY A 17 7.29 3.83 1.15
CA GLY A 17 6.26 4.53 1.93
C GLY A 17 5.58 5.69 1.23
N ILE A 18 5.78 5.86 -0.08
CA ILE A 18 5.09 6.89 -0.87
C ILE A 18 3.64 6.48 -1.17
N HIS A 19 2.79 7.46 -1.45
CA HIS A 19 1.43 7.20 -1.92
C HIS A 19 1.43 7.08 -3.43
N ILE A 20 0.84 6.00 -3.93
CA ILE A 20 0.76 5.64 -5.33
C ILE A 20 -0.73 5.58 -5.68
N ASP A 21 -1.07 6.09 -6.85
CA ASP A 21 -2.37 5.81 -7.44
C ASP A 21 -2.34 4.37 -8.01
N PRO A 22 -3.18 3.44 -7.54
CA PRO A 22 -3.19 2.05 -8.01
C PRO A 22 -3.21 1.91 -9.54
N GLU A 23 -3.83 2.87 -10.26
CA GLU A 23 -3.89 2.88 -11.72
C GLU A 23 -2.52 3.14 -12.38
N TYR A 24 -1.59 3.77 -11.65
CA TYR A 24 -0.25 4.14 -12.10
C TYR A 24 0.86 3.40 -11.35
N ALA A 25 0.51 2.34 -10.59
CA ALA A 25 1.51 1.51 -9.95
C ALA A 25 2.42 0.86 -10.99
N ALA A 26 3.72 0.88 -10.75
CA ALA A 26 4.69 0.30 -11.68
C ALA A 26 4.62 -1.23 -11.66
N ASP A 27 4.32 -1.80 -10.49
CA ASP A 27 4.13 -3.24 -10.30
C ASP A 27 3.22 -3.49 -9.09
N LEU A 28 2.72 -4.71 -8.98
CA LEU A 28 1.93 -5.19 -7.85
C LEU A 28 2.31 -6.62 -7.48
N ASP A 29 2.01 -7.01 -6.24
CA ASP A 29 2.20 -8.37 -5.77
C ASP A 29 1.07 -8.78 -4.80
N PHE A 30 0.78 -10.07 -4.74
CA PHE A 30 -0.22 -10.64 -3.85
C PHE A 30 0.47 -11.35 -2.69
N TYR A 31 0.37 -10.77 -1.49
CA TYR A 31 1.03 -11.30 -0.30
C TYR A 31 0.05 -11.38 0.89
N LYS A 32 -0.03 -12.57 1.52
CA LYS A 32 -0.91 -12.86 2.67
C LYS A 32 -2.37 -12.41 2.47
N GLY A 33 -2.89 -12.61 1.26
CA GLY A 33 -4.28 -12.27 0.89
C GLY A 33 -4.52 -10.77 0.63
N LYS A 34 -3.47 -9.96 0.51
CA LYS A 34 -3.54 -8.54 0.19
C LYS A 34 -2.81 -8.23 -1.12
N ILE A 35 -3.37 -7.28 -1.86
CA ILE A 35 -2.68 -6.68 -3.01
C ILE A 35 -1.79 -5.57 -2.50
N LEU A 36 -0.50 -5.64 -2.84
CA LEU A 36 0.50 -4.63 -2.57
C LEU A 36 0.87 -3.95 -3.89
N TYR A 37 1.05 -2.64 -3.86
CA TYR A 37 1.40 -1.84 -5.03
C TYR A 37 2.76 -1.19 -4.81
N PHE A 38 3.58 -1.18 -5.85
CA PHE A 38 4.95 -0.68 -5.82
C PHE A 38 5.13 0.49 -6.79
N CYS A 39 5.86 1.50 -6.35
CA CYS A 39 6.12 2.67 -7.16
C CYS A 39 7.14 2.39 -8.27
N SER A 40 7.90 1.31 -8.13
CA SER A 40 8.99 0.95 -9.03
C SER A 40 9.37 -0.52 -8.84
N TYR A 41 9.95 -1.12 -9.87
CA TYR A 41 10.45 -2.49 -9.85
C TYR A 41 11.47 -2.77 -8.72
N PRO A 42 12.44 -1.87 -8.43
CA PRO A 42 13.37 -2.09 -7.31
C PRO A 42 12.70 -2.10 -5.93
N CYS A 43 11.53 -1.48 -5.78
CA CYS A 43 10.76 -1.58 -4.52
C CYS A 43 10.14 -2.97 -4.38
N LYS A 44 9.64 -3.55 -5.48
CA LYS A 44 9.16 -4.94 -5.48
C LYS A 44 10.28 -5.93 -5.17
N GLU A 45 11.44 -5.84 -5.81
CA GLU A 45 12.57 -6.73 -5.52
C GLU A 45 13.02 -6.66 -4.05
N LYS A 46 13.06 -5.46 -3.48
CA LYS A 46 13.35 -5.28 -2.05
C LYS A 46 12.29 -5.93 -1.17
N PHE A 47 11.02 -5.84 -1.56
CA PHE A 47 9.93 -6.50 -0.85
C PHE A 47 10.07 -8.02 -0.92
N GLU A 48 10.31 -8.58 -2.10
CA GLU A 48 10.50 -10.03 -2.31
C GLU A 48 11.69 -10.59 -1.53
N ALA A 49 12.74 -9.78 -1.32
CA ALA A 49 13.91 -10.17 -0.51
C ALA A 49 13.60 -10.32 0.99
N ASP A 50 12.65 -9.55 1.53
CA ASP A 50 12.26 -9.60 2.94
C ASP A 50 10.78 -9.19 3.16
N PRO A 51 9.82 -10.00 2.68
CA PRO A 51 8.42 -9.58 2.60
C PRO A 51 7.77 -9.48 3.99
N GLU A 52 8.24 -10.27 4.96
CA GLU A 52 7.71 -10.22 6.32
C GLU A 52 8.00 -8.89 7.02
N LYS A 53 9.22 -8.36 6.86
CA LYS A 53 9.62 -7.07 7.43
C LYS A 53 8.75 -5.92 6.92
N TYR A 54 8.55 -5.83 5.61
CA TYR A 54 7.76 -4.75 5.02
C TYR A 54 6.26 -4.94 5.24
N PHE A 55 5.76 -6.17 5.23
CA PHE A 55 4.34 -6.45 5.50
C PHE A 55 3.95 -6.15 6.95
N ALA A 56 4.82 -6.48 7.92
CA ALA A 56 4.61 -6.13 9.32
C ALA A 56 4.53 -4.61 9.51
N ALA A 57 5.37 -3.84 8.79
CA ALA A 57 5.35 -2.38 8.84
C ALA A 57 4.04 -1.77 8.29
N ILE A 58 3.42 -2.40 7.29
CA ILE A 58 2.09 -2.00 6.80
C ILE A 58 1.03 -2.27 7.87
N HIS A 59 1.02 -3.48 8.43
CA HIS A 59 0.00 -3.90 9.39
C HIS A 59 0.07 -3.13 10.72
N ALA A 60 1.27 -2.75 11.16
CA ALA A 60 1.46 -1.97 12.39
C ALA A 60 0.76 -0.60 12.36
N LYS A 61 0.49 -0.03 11.19
CA LYS A 61 -0.17 1.29 11.05
C LYS A 61 -1.69 1.23 10.88
N VAL A 62 -2.28 0.06 10.63
CA VAL A 62 -3.73 -0.08 10.41
C VAL A 62 -4.53 0.05 11.72
N ASN A 63 -3.92 -0.20 12.88
CA ASN A 63 -4.57 -0.08 14.20
C ASN A 63 -4.73 1.36 14.75
N LYS A 64 -4.68 2.41 13.91
CA LYS A 64 -4.86 3.81 14.35
C LYS A 64 -5.96 4.60 13.61
N ASN A 65 -6.73 3.95 12.74
CA ASN A 65 -7.67 4.68 11.87
C ASN A 65 -9.04 3.98 11.79
N GLU A 66 -9.49 3.35 12.85
CA GLU A 66 -10.90 2.94 12.97
C GLU A 66 -11.62 4.01 13.79
N GLN A 67 -12.58 4.68 13.12
CA GLN A 67 -13.63 5.57 13.65
C GLN A 67 -13.27 7.05 13.92
N SER A 68 -13.59 7.90 12.95
CA SER A 68 -14.19 9.21 13.22
C SER A 68 -15.52 9.31 12.48
N ASN A 69 -16.59 8.79 13.10
CA ASN A 69 -17.96 9.18 12.83
C ASN A 69 -18.45 9.84 14.13
N GLU A 70 -18.67 11.15 14.10
CA GLU A 70 -19.58 11.88 14.98
C GLU A 70 -20.34 12.91 14.14
#